data_AF-A0A926XCF1-F1
#
_entry.id   AF-A0A926XCF1-F1
#
_cell.length_a   1.000
_cell.length_b   1.000
_cell.length_c   1.000
_cell.angle_alpha   90.00
_cell.angle_beta   90.00
_cell.angle_gamma   90.00
#
_symmetry.space_group_name_H-M   'P 1'
#
loop_
_entity.id
_entity.type
_entity.pdbx_description
1 polymer ?
#
loop_
_entity_poly.entity_id
_entity_poly.type
_entity_poly.pdbx_seq_one_letter_code
_entity_poly.pdbx_strand_id
1 'polypeptide(L)'
;MNAEELLEKYAAGERRFHSAQLSGVNLKEADLSEIDLYRANLTGADLSETTLTKASLWEANLSRASLIGANLKGVQGNSLNLSWADLSGADLSGADLNNANLTGADLAGANLTQANLSNVNLQNANLQGAKLRGVSLDKRDLSGLNLADVDLAGVSLGEANLRETCLRGANLERATLQKANLIKTNLDGANLKKAILTDANIYGANIQNVDFNGAIMPDGERYKPEASNSQPRKQDASLPTQISMTRKVIRTENAPAPVGPYNQAIAASGQMIFVAGQIAIDPRIGDIVYTDDVAKQTEQVMAHLEAILSAAGAKFENVVKTTVFLKDMNDFAAVNAVYAKYFDAETAPARACVEVSRLPKDVLVEIDCIAVI
;
A
#
# COMPACT_ATOMS: atom_id res chain seq x y z
N MET A 1 33.66 -29.45 14.41
CA MET A 1 34.91 -28.72 14.10
C MET A 1 34.78 -27.36 14.75
N ASN A 2 35.82 -26.88 15.41
CA ASN A 2 35.83 -25.53 15.99
C ASN A 2 36.46 -24.52 15.00
N ALA A 3 36.47 -23.24 15.35
CA ALA A 3 37.03 -22.19 14.51
C ALA A 3 38.54 -22.39 14.25
N GLU A 4 39.30 -22.71 15.30
CA GLU A 4 40.76 -22.91 15.21
C GLU A 4 41.13 -24.04 14.25
N GLU A 5 40.47 -25.20 14.37
CA GLU A 5 40.67 -26.35 13.48
C GLU A 5 40.34 -26.02 12.02
N LEU A 6 39.27 -25.24 11.77
CA LEU A 6 38.93 -24.78 10.42
C LEU A 6 40.03 -23.87 9.87
N LEU A 7 40.47 -22.88 10.65
CA LEU A 7 41.45 -21.90 10.24
C LEU A 7 42.83 -22.53 9.99
N GLU A 8 43.25 -23.49 10.82
CA GLU A 8 44.49 -24.25 10.61
C GLU A 8 44.46 -25.04 9.30
N LYS A 9 43.38 -25.80 9.06
CA LYS A 9 43.20 -26.56 7.82
C LYS A 9 43.15 -25.64 6.60
N TYR A 10 42.44 -24.52 6.71
CA TYR A 10 42.34 -23.53 5.65
C TYR A 10 43.69 -22.89 5.34
N ALA A 11 44.48 -22.54 6.37
CA ALA A 11 45.84 -22.03 6.24
C ALA A 11 46.79 -23.08 5.63
N ALA A 12 46.57 -24.37 5.89
CA ALA A 12 47.29 -25.48 5.26
C ALA A 12 46.89 -25.73 3.78
N GLY A 13 45.96 -24.93 3.23
CA GLY A 13 45.53 -25.03 1.83
C GLY A 13 44.26 -25.85 1.61
N GLU A 14 43.65 -26.40 2.67
CA GLU A 14 42.35 -27.05 2.55
C GLU A 14 41.28 -26.01 2.18
N ARG A 15 40.41 -26.35 1.24
CA ARG A 15 39.30 -25.48 0.82
C ARG A 15 37.94 -26.16 0.97
N ARG A 16 37.90 -27.49 1.05
CA ARG A 16 36.65 -28.26 1.05
C ARG A 16 36.24 -28.64 2.47
N PHE A 17 35.26 -27.92 2.99
CA PHE A 17 34.66 -28.11 4.32
C PHE A 17 33.18 -28.49 4.19
N HIS A 18 32.87 -29.42 3.29
CA HIS A 18 31.49 -29.83 3.02
C HIS A 18 30.82 -30.40 4.26
N SER A 19 29.55 -30.06 4.47
CA SER A 19 28.72 -30.54 5.58
C SER A 19 29.33 -30.31 6.97
N ALA A 20 30.32 -29.42 7.07
CA ALA A 20 31.01 -29.12 8.32
C ALA A 20 30.01 -28.60 9.37
N GLN A 21 30.15 -29.09 10.60
CA GLN A 21 29.37 -28.62 11.74
C GLN A 21 30.13 -27.49 12.43
N LEU A 22 29.68 -26.27 12.16
CA LEU A 22 30.27 -24.98 12.52
C LEU A 22 29.22 -24.06 13.17
N SER A 23 28.21 -24.63 13.82
CA SER A 23 27.19 -23.83 14.51
C SER A 23 27.83 -23.00 15.63
N GLY A 24 27.54 -21.71 15.68
CA GLY A 24 28.01 -20.80 16.73
C GLY A 24 29.53 -20.54 16.74
N VAL A 25 30.26 -20.92 15.68
CA VAL A 25 31.70 -20.62 15.61
C VAL A 25 31.93 -19.12 15.49
N ASN A 26 33.02 -18.64 16.06
CA ASN A 26 33.51 -17.29 15.83
C ASN A 26 34.60 -17.34 14.76
N LEU A 27 34.29 -16.79 13.60
CA LEU A 27 35.19 -16.63 12.46
C LEU A 27 35.32 -15.15 12.10
N LYS A 28 34.97 -14.23 12.99
CA LYS A 28 35.03 -12.78 12.76
C LYS A 28 36.36 -12.35 12.14
N GLU A 29 36.29 -11.47 11.13
CA GLU A 29 37.45 -10.91 10.41
C GLU A 29 38.31 -11.93 9.64
N ALA A 30 37.95 -13.21 9.62
CA ALA A 30 38.72 -14.22 8.88
C ALA A 30 38.61 -14.03 7.36
N ASP A 31 39.72 -14.27 6.66
CA ASP A 31 39.73 -14.41 5.20
C ASP A 31 39.55 -15.88 4.81
N LEU A 32 38.36 -16.19 4.32
CA LEU A 32 37.91 -17.49 3.86
C LEU A 32 37.51 -17.43 2.36
N SER A 33 38.19 -16.58 1.58
CA SER A 33 37.96 -16.46 0.15
C SER A 33 38.05 -17.82 -0.57
N GLU A 34 37.10 -18.11 -1.45
CA GLU A 34 37.04 -19.36 -2.23
C GLU A 34 36.91 -20.63 -1.36
N ILE A 35 36.56 -20.51 -0.07
CA ILE A 35 36.22 -21.68 0.75
C ILE A 35 34.96 -22.38 0.20
N ASP A 36 34.94 -23.69 0.29
CA ASP A 36 33.80 -24.52 -0.10
C ASP A 36 33.14 -25.13 1.14
N LEU A 37 32.05 -24.49 1.55
CA LEU A 37 31.20 -24.83 2.68
C LEU A 37 29.88 -25.45 2.20
N TYR A 38 29.87 -26.17 1.06
CA TYR A 38 28.69 -26.87 0.57
C TYR A 38 27.99 -27.65 1.69
N ARG A 39 26.69 -27.36 1.93
CA ARG A 39 25.87 -27.97 3.00
C ARG A 39 26.39 -27.81 4.43
N ALA A 40 27.35 -26.94 4.68
CA ALA A 40 27.85 -26.71 6.03
C ALA A 40 26.77 -26.06 6.92
N ASN A 41 26.81 -26.37 8.20
CA ASN A 41 25.94 -25.77 9.21
C ASN A 41 26.72 -24.70 9.98
N LEU A 42 26.42 -23.44 9.70
CA LEU A 42 26.96 -22.23 10.34
C LEU A 42 25.86 -21.48 11.12
N THR A 43 24.84 -22.20 11.60
CA THR A 43 23.73 -21.59 12.35
C THR A 43 24.27 -20.80 13.54
N GLY A 44 23.92 -19.52 13.63
CA GLY A 44 24.34 -18.63 14.71
C GLY A 44 25.84 -18.32 14.76
N ALA A 45 26.60 -18.60 13.71
CA ALA A 45 28.03 -18.27 13.65
C ALA A 45 28.24 -16.74 13.63
N ASP A 46 29.36 -16.28 14.19
CA ASP A 46 29.84 -14.92 14.01
C ASP A 46 30.82 -14.90 12.83
N LEU A 47 30.34 -14.35 11.72
CA LEU A 47 31.05 -14.13 10.46
C LEU A 47 31.16 -12.62 10.17
N SER A 48 31.04 -11.76 11.19
CA SER A 48 31.14 -10.32 11.01
C SER A 48 32.49 -9.95 10.39
N GLU A 49 32.50 -9.02 9.44
CA GLU A 49 33.71 -8.53 8.76
C GLU A 49 34.56 -9.63 8.07
N THR A 50 34.01 -10.84 7.89
CA THR A 50 34.71 -11.93 7.16
C THR A 50 34.83 -11.65 5.68
N THR A 51 35.89 -12.16 5.06
CA THR A 51 36.00 -12.20 3.60
C THR A 51 35.63 -13.59 3.10
N LEU A 52 34.51 -13.69 2.40
CA LEU A 52 33.97 -14.93 1.80
C LEU A 52 33.91 -14.82 0.27
N THR A 53 34.77 -13.99 -0.33
CA THR A 53 34.66 -13.72 -1.78
C THR A 53 34.72 -15.01 -2.59
N LYS A 54 33.76 -15.18 -3.51
CA LYS A 54 33.60 -16.38 -4.35
C LYS A 54 33.50 -17.71 -3.58
N ALA A 55 33.18 -17.70 -2.28
CA ALA A 55 32.96 -18.93 -1.52
C ALA A 55 31.78 -19.73 -2.10
N SER A 56 31.84 -21.05 -1.99
CA SER A 56 30.72 -21.95 -2.23
C SER A 56 29.96 -22.15 -0.92
N LEU A 57 28.74 -21.60 -0.85
CA LEU A 57 27.79 -21.72 0.25
C LEU A 57 26.50 -22.43 -0.20
N TRP A 58 26.57 -23.20 -1.28
CA TRP A 58 25.42 -23.96 -1.80
C TRP A 58 24.80 -24.83 -0.70
N GLU A 59 23.49 -24.68 -0.51
CA GLU A 59 22.70 -25.40 0.51
C GLU A 59 23.23 -25.26 1.95
N ALA A 60 24.13 -24.31 2.23
CA ALA A 60 24.62 -24.07 3.57
C ALA A 60 23.54 -23.41 4.45
N ASN A 61 23.66 -23.61 5.77
CA ASN A 61 22.77 -23.01 6.74
C ASN A 61 23.50 -21.95 7.58
N LEU A 62 23.27 -20.68 7.28
CA LEU A 62 23.72 -19.50 8.02
C LEU A 62 22.56 -18.83 8.76
N SER A 63 21.47 -19.55 9.06
CA SER A 63 20.36 -18.95 9.80
C SER A 63 20.84 -18.39 11.14
N ARG A 64 20.35 -17.19 11.49
CA ARG A 64 20.74 -16.45 12.71
C ARG A 64 22.23 -16.10 12.83
N ALA A 65 23.03 -16.25 11.77
CA ALA A 65 24.43 -15.85 11.79
C ALA A 65 24.58 -14.32 11.79
N SER A 66 25.68 -13.82 12.34
CA SER A 66 26.11 -12.43 12.16
C SER A 66 27.05 -12.35 10.98
N LEU A 67 26.71 -11.54 9.98
CA LEU A 67 27.46 -11.26 8.74
C LEU A 67 27.65 -9.76 8.57
N ILE A 68 27.61 -9.00 9.68
CA ILE A 68 27.72 -7.53 9.67
C ILE A 68 29.01 -7.13 8.95
N GLY A 69 28.89 -6.32 7.90
CA GLY A 69 30.03 -5.84 7.11
C GLY A 69 30.85 -6.93 6.39
N ALA A 70 30.37 -8.18 6.33
CA ALA A 70 31.07 -9.26 5.65
C ALA A 70 31.13 -9.04 4.13
N ASN A 71 32.21 -9.50 3.51
CA ASN A 71 32.40 -9.45 2.07
C ASN A 71 32.04 -10.80 1.42
N LEU A 72 30.81 -10.90 0.93
CA LEU A 72 30.23 -12.05 0.20
C LEU A 72 30.19 -11.82 -1.32
N LYS A 73 31.09 -10.99 -1.84
CA LYS A 73 31.10 -10.67 -3.27
C LYS A 73 31.30 -11.92 -4.12
N GLY A 74 30.39 -12.15 -5.07
CA GLY A 74 30.43 -13.28 -6.00
C GLY A 74 30.24 -14.66 -5.36
N VAL A 75 29.73 -14.74 -4.13
CA VAL A 75 29.46 -16.01 -3.45
C VAL A 75 28.45 -16.84 -4.23
N GLN A 76 28.67 -18.16 -4.26
CA GLN A 76 27.75 -19.13 -4.82
C GLN A 76 26.83 -19.64 -3.70
N GLY A 77 25.63 -19.07 -3.59
CA GLY A 77 24.68 -19.29 -2.50
C GLY A 77 23.32 -19.85 -2.94
N ASN A 78 23.29 -20.68 -4.00
CA ASN A 78 22.08 -21.40 -4.39
C ASN A 78 21.48 -22.16 -3.19
N SER A 79 20.19 -21.95 -2.94
CA SER A 79 19.45 -22.59 -1.83
C SER A 79 20.06 -22.33 -0.44
N LEU A 80 20.81 -21.24 -0.28
CA LEU A 80 21.43 -20.84 0.98
C LEU A 80 20.37 -20.38 1.98
N ASN A 81 20.46 -20.86 3.22
CA ASN A 81 19.58 -20.40 4.30
C ASN A 81 20.26 -19.28 5.11
N LEU A 82 19.76 -18.06 4.96
CA LEU A 82 20.15 -16.85 5.69
C LEU A 82 19.00 -16.31 6.55
N SER A 83 18.00 -17.13 6.86
CA SER A 83 16.84 -16.66 7.64
C SER A 83 17.27 -16.13 9.01
N TRP A 84 16.75 -14.95 9.36
CA TRP A 84 17.07 -14.24 10.61
C TRP A 84 18.55 -13.89 10.80
N ALA A 85 19.37 -13.95 9.75
CA ALA A 85 20.77 -13.51 9.81
C ALA A 85 20.86 -11.98 9.77
N ASP A 86 21.92 -11.43 10.36
CA ASP A 86 22.25 -10.02 10.28
C ASP A 86 23.32 -9.80 9.21
N LEU A 87 22.93 -9.28 8.04
CA LEU A 87 23.79 -8.91 6.92
C LEU A 87 23.96 -7.39 6.80
N SER A 88 23.77 -6.65 7.89
CA SER A 88 23.86 -5.18 7.87
C SER A 88 25.21 -4.72 7.31
N GLY A 89 25.18 -3.92 6.24
CA GLY A 89 26.36 -3.41 5.56
C GLY A 89 27.20 -4.44 4.78
N ALA A 90 26.75 -5.69 4.65
CA ALA A 90 27.50 -6.72 3.92
C ALA A 90 27.58 -6.43 2.40
N ASP A 91 28.67 -6.84 1.75
CA ASP A 91 28.81 -6.79 0.29
C ASP A 91 28.44 -8.13 -0.35
N LEU A 92 27.25 -8.22 -0.92
CA LEU A 92 26.74 -9.37 -1.69
C LEU A 92 26.76 -9.10 -3.19
N SER A 93 27.57 -8.15 -3.67
CA SER A 93 27.57 -7.79 -5.08
C SER A 93 27.94 -8.98 -5.97
N GLY A 94 27.13 -9.23 -7.00
CA GLY A 94 27.27 -10.37 -7.90
C GLY A 94 27.09 -11.75 -7.27
N ALA A 95 26.60 -11.86 -6.03
CA ALA A 95 26.33 -13.16 -5.41
C ALA A 95 25.19 -13.90 -6.13
N ASP A 96 25.29 -15.22 -6.24
CA ASP A 96 24.20 -16.07 -6.71
C ASP A 96 23.37 -16.58 -5.54
N LEU A 97 22.24 -15.94 -5.25
CA LEU A 97 21.33 -16.29 -4.16
C LEU A 97 20.04 -16.93 -4.68
N ASN A 98 20.12 -17.62 -5.82
CA ASN A 98 18.96 -18.30 -6.39
C ASN A 98 18.35 -19.31 -5.40
N ASN A 99 17.04 -19.25 -5.17
CA ASN A 99 16.29 -20.03 -4.17
C ASN A 99 16.75 -19.83 -2.71
N ALA A 100 17.53 -18.78 -2.39
CA ALA A 100 17.96 -18.54 -1.01
C ALA A 100 16.78 -18.12 -0.11
N ASN A 101 16.90 -18.41 1.18
CA ASN A 101 15.94 -17.99 2.19
C ASN A 101 16.52 -16.83 3.03
N LEU A 102 15.98 -15.62 2.84
CA LEU A 102 16.32 -14.41 3.60
C LEU A 102 15.16 -13.96 4.51
N THR A 103 14.26 -14.88 4.88
CA THR A 103 13.12 -14.55 5.75
C THR A 103 13.59 -13.92 7.05
N GLY A 104 13.12 -12.71 7.36
CA GLY A 104 13.46 -11.99 8.59
C GLY A 104 14.92 -11.56 8.71
N ALA A 105 15.71 -11.65 7.65
CA ALA A 105 17.11 -11.20 7.65
C ALA A 105 17.19 -9.66 7.68
N ASP A 106 18.22 -9.13 8.33
CA ASP A 106 18.56 -7.71 8.26
C ASP A 106 19.59 -7.47 7.15
N LEU A 107 19.23 -6.71 6.12
CA LEU A 107 20.12 -6.31 5.02
C LEU A 107 20.26 -4.78 4.97
N ALA A 108 20.09 -4.09 6.10
CA ALA A 108 20.25 -2.64 6.16
C ALA A 108 21.61 -2.20 5.59
N GLY A 109 21.59 -1.33 4.58
CA GLY A 109 22.81 -0.82 3.92
C GLY A 109 23.60 -1.84 3.10
N ALA A 110 23.13 -3.08 2.95
CA ALA A 110 23.85 -4.12 2.23
C ALA A 110 23.94 -3.82 0.72
N ASN A 111 25.01 -4.27 0.07
CA ASN A 111 25.21 -4.13 -1.36
C ASN A 111 24.83 -5.42 -2.10
N LEU A 112 23.69 -5.45 -2.77
CA LEU A 112 23.19 -6.56 -3.59
C LEU A 112 23.28 -6.26 -5.10
N THR A 113 24.11 -5.28 -5.49
CA THR A 113 24.28 -4.89 -6.89
C THR A 113 24.62 -6.10 -7.76
N GLN A 114 23.86 -6.33 -8.84
CA GLN A 114 24.01 -7.46 -9.76
C GLN A 114 23.87 -8.86 -9.12
N ALA A 115 23.35 -8.98 -7.91
CA ALA A 115 23.07 -10.28 -7.30
C ALA A 115 21.93 -11.01 -8.03
N ASN A 116 22.03 -12.34 -8.14
CA ASN A 116 20.92 -13.15 -8.64
C ASN A 116 19.97 -13.48 -7.48
N LEU A 117 18.85 -12.77 -7.41
CA LEU A 117 17.79 -12.96 -6.40
C LEU A 117 16.61 -13.78 -6.95
N SER A 118 16.85 -14.63 -7.96
CA SER A 118 15.82 -15.51 -8.49
C SER A 118 15.28 -16.43 -7.37
N ASN A 119 13.97 -16.47 -7.18
CA ASN A 119 13.26 -17.33 -6.23
C ASN A 119 13.68 -17.15 -4.77
N VAL A 120 14.27 -16.00 -4.44
CA VAL A 120 14.59 -15.66 -3.07
C VAL A 120 13.31 -15.44 -2.26
N ASN A 121 13.31 -15.87 -1.00
CA ASN A 121 12.28 -15.48 -0.03
C ASN A 121 12.79 -14.30 0.82
N LEU A 122 12.17 -13.13 0.66
CA LEU A 122 12.50 -11.90 1.40
C LEU A 122 11.44 -11.54 2.45
N GLN A 123 10.50 -12.43 2.78
CA GLN A 123 9.43 -12.13 3.73
C GLN A 123 9.98 -11.58 5.05
N ASN A 124 9.45 -10.44 5.50
CA ASN A 124 9.87 -9.73 6.72
C ASN A 124 11.34 -9.30 6.76
N ALA A 125 12.08 -9.32 5.65
CA ALA A 125 13.45 -8.82 5.61
C ALA A 125 13.47 -7.28 5.69
N ASN A 126 14.54 -6.73 6.28
CA ASN A 126 14.82 -5.30 6.27
C ASN A 126 15.83 -5.00 5.16
N LEU A 127 15.49 -4.16 4.17
CA LEU A 127 16.44 -3.73 3.13
C LEU A 127 16.62 -2.21 3.11
N GLN A 128 16.44 -1.55 4.26
CA GLN A 128 16.62 -0.11 4.36
C GLN A 128 18.02 0.31 3.87
N GLY A 129 18.09 1.23 2.91
CA GLY A 129 19.35 1.74 2.37
C GLY A 129 20.16 0.71 1.55
N ALA A 130 19.62 -0.47 1.27
CA ALA A 130 20.32 -1.47 0.47
C ALA A 130 20.48 -1.04 -0.99
N LYS A 131 21.48 -1.60 -1.69
CA LYS A 131 21.74 -1.33 -3.12
C LYS A 131 21.34 -2.53 -3.96
N LEU A 132 20.38 -2.36 -4.87
CA LEU A 132 19.80 -3.46 -5.67
C LEU A 132 19.96 -3.23 -7.18
N ARG A 133 20.82 -2.30 -7.60
CA ARG A 133 21.01 -1.98 -9.04
C ARG A 133 21.35 -3.23 -9.85
N GLY A 134 20.67 -3.41 -10.99
CA GLY A 134 20.90 -4.53 -11.90
C GLY A 134 20.29 -5.86 -11.46
N VAL A 135 19.50 -5.88 -10.39
CA VAL A 135 18.71 -7.05 -9.97
C VAL A 135 17.36 -7.06 -10.72
N SER A 136 16.80 -8.24 -10.98
CA SER A 136 15.38 -8.40 -11.34
C SER A 136 14.59 -8.92 -10.15
N LEU A 137 13.50 -8.23 -9.83
CA LEU A 137 12.52 -8.55 -8.80
C LEU A 137 11.13 -8.73 -9.42
N ASP A 138 11.06 -9.09 -10.71
CA ASP A 138 9.80 -9.32 -11.41
C ASP A 138 8.98 -10.42 -10.70
N LYS A 139 7.67 -10.18 -10.57
CA LYS A 139 6.69 -11.13 -9.99
C LYS A 139 6.96 -11.52 -8.54
N ARG A 140 7.83 -10.81 -7.83
CA ARG A 140 8.17 -11.10 -6.43
C ARG A 140 7.12 -10.55 -5.48
N ASP A 141 6.92 -11.27 -4.37
CA ASP A 141 6.18 -10.77 -3.22
C ASP A 141 7.12 -9.96 -2.32
N LEU A 142 6.93 -8.65 -2.33
CA LEU A 142 7.68 -7.65 -1.56
C LEU A 142 6.75 -6.90 -0.60
N SER A 143 5.56 -7.44 -0.35
CA SER A 143 4.55 -6.78 0.45
C SER A 143 4.98 -6.60 1.91
N GLY A 144 4.67 -5.44 2.47
CA GLY A 144 5.00 -5.08 3.86
C GLY A 144 6.49 -4.86 4.17
N LEU A 145 7.39 -5.00 3.19
CA LEU A 145 8.83 -4.84 3.43
C LEU A 145 9.21 -3.39 3.76
N ASN A 146 10.26 -3.24 4.57
CA ASN A 146 10.94 -1.96 4.74
C ASN A 146 12.03 -1.79 3.68
N LEU A 147 11.72 -1.00 2.66
CA LEU A 147 12.61 -0.63 1.55
C LEU A 147 12.89 0.89 1.58
N ALA A 148 12.88 1.52 2.75
CA ALA A 148 13.19 2.95 2.85
C ALA A 148 14.62 3.23 2.38
N ASP A 149 14.82 4.34 1.65
CA ASP A 149 16.13 4.82 1.15
C ASP A 149 16.89 3.82 0.25
N VAL A 150 16.24 2.76 -0.23
CA VAL A 150 16.84 1.73 -1.08
C VAL A 150 17.22 2.28 -2.47
N ASP A 151 18.35 1.82 -3.05
CA ASP A 151 18.70 2.12 -4.45
C ASP A 151 18.19 1.01 -5.39
N LEU A 152 17.06 1.28 -6.03
CA LEU A 152 16.37 0.45 -7.04
C LEU A 152 16.49 1.04 -8.45
N ALA A 153 17.47 1.92 -8.71
CA ALA A 153 17.59 2.55 -10.03
C ALA A 153 17.78 1.50 -11.15
N GLY A 154 16.90 1.56 -12.15
CA GLY A 154 16.89 0.65 -13.30
C GLY A 154 16.50 -0.79 -12.98
N VAL A 155 15.98 -1.07 -11.78
CA VAL A 155 15.54 -2.42 -11.36
C VAL A 155 14.24 -2.80 -12.06
N SER A 156 14.11 -4.09 -12.39
CA SER A 156 12.86 -4.65 -12.90
C SER A 156 11.96 -5.13 -11.76
N LEU A 157 10.77 -4.57 -11.67
CA LEU A 157 9.72 -4.80 -10.67
C LEU A 157 8.37 -5.12 -11.36
N GLY A 158 8.41 -5.63 -12.59
CA GLY A 158 7.22 -5.94 -13.37
C GLY A 158 6.37 -7.00 -12.67
N GLU A 159 5.07 -6.76 -12.55
CA GLU A 159 4.12 -7.64 -11.84
C GLU A 159 4.49 -7.93 -10.36
N ALA A 160 5.41 -7.17 -9.76
CA ALA A 160 5.78 -7.35 -8.36
C ALA A 160 4.65 -6.92 -7.41
N ASN A 161 4.51 -7.61 -6.28
CA ASN A 161 3.58 -7.23 -5.22
C ASN A 161 4.30 -6.34 -4.19
N LEU A 162 4.06 -5.03 -4.26
CA LEU A 162 4.63 -3.99 -3.38
C LEU A 162 3.58 -3.44 -2.40
N ARG A 163 2.51 -4.20 -2.14
CA ARG A 163 1.42 -3.77 -1.27
C ARG A 163 1.93 -3.46 0.14
N GLU A 164 1.53 -2.31 0.69
CA GLU A 164 1.87 -1.90 2.07
C GLU A 164 3.39 -1.81 2.36
N THR A 165 4.22 -1.82 1.32
CA THR A 165 5.68 -1.67 1.42
C THR A 165 6.05 -0.22 1.76
N CYS A 166 7.12 -0.03 2.52
CA CYS A 166 7.72 1.29 2.77
C CYS A 166 8.84 1.56 1.76
N LEU A 167 8.64 2.49 0.83
CA LEU A 167 9.62 2.96 -0.17
C LEU A 167 9.95 4.46 0.04
N ARG A 168 9.84 4.96 1.28
CA ARG A 168 10.13 6.37 1.59
C ARG A 168 11.58 6.69 1.20
N GLY A 169 11.79 7.78 0.47
CA GLY A 169 13.12 8.22 0.03
C GLY A 169 13.83 7.26 -0.96
N ALA A 170 13.18 6.19 -1.40
CA ALA A 170 13.79 5.20 -2.27
C ALA A 170 14.11 5.79 -3.65
N ASN A 171 15.20 5.31 -4.26
CA ASN A 171 15.58 5.67 -5.62
C ASN A 171 15.08 4.62 -6.61
N LEU A 172 14.01 4.93 -7.34
CA LEU A 172 13.44 4.10 -8.41
C LEU A 172 13.64 4.73 -9.81
N GLU A 173 14.67 5.58 -9.97
CA GLU A 173 14.95 6.20 -11.27
C GLU A 173 15.11 5.12 -12.36
N ARG A 174 14.32 5.24 -13.43
CA ARG A 174 14.30 4.31 -14.58
C ARG A 174 13.92 2.86 -14.25
N ALA A 175 13.35 2.60 -13.08
CA ALA A 175 12.83 1.28 -12.74
C ALA A 175 11.59 0.93 -13.58
N THR A 176 11.36 -0.36 -13.84
CA THR A 176 10.18 -0.86 -14.54
C THR A 176 9.21 -1.50 -13.56
N LEU A 177 8.07 -0.84 -13.32
CA LEU A 177 7.02 -1.25 -12.39
C LEU A 177 5.73 -1.65 -13.14
N GLN A 178 5.85 -2.11 -14.38
CA GLN A 178 4.68 -2.44 -15.21
C GLN A 178 3.81 -3.49 -14.52
N LYS A 179 2.50 -3.25 -14.40
CA LYS A 179 1.56 -4.14 -13.71
C LYS A 179 1.89 -4.44 -12.23
N ALA A 180 2.81 -3.69 -11.62
CA ALA A 180 3.14 -3.87 -10.21
C ALA A 180 1.96 -3.45 -9.32
N ASN A 181 1.80 -4.11 -8.19
CA ASN A 181 0.79 -3.77 -7.20
C ASN A 181 1.38 -2.89 -6.11
N LEU A 182 1.15 -1.57 -6.17
CA LEU A 182 1.59 -0.58 -5.20
C LEU A 182 0.45 -0.09 -4.28
N ILE A 183 -0.55 -0.95 -4.01
CA ILE A 183 -1.64 -0.57 -3.11
C ILE A 183 -1.10 -0.21 -1.73
N LYS A 184 -1.47 0.97 -1.20
CA LYS A 184 -1.05 1.46 0.13
C LYS A 184 0.46 1.53 0.35
N THR A 185 1.26 1.50 -0.71
CA THR A 185 2.72 1.66 -0.61
C THR A 185 3.06 3.07 -0.15
N ASN A 186 4.03 3.22 0.75
CA ASN A 186 4.53 4.53 1.14
C ASN A 186 5.68 4.96 0.21
N LEU A 187 5.43 5.87 -0.72
CA LEU A 187 6.41 6.42 -1.66
C LEU A 187 6.89 7.82 -1.28
N ASP A 188 6.64 8.30 -0.06
CA ASP A 188 6.98 9.69 0.30
C ASP A 188 8.45 10.03 0.01
N GLY A 189 8.69 11.08 -0.76
CA GLY A 189 10.04 11.52 -1.15
C GLY A 189 10.79 10.57 -2.11
N ALA A 190 10.14 9.54 -2.66
CA ALA A 190 10.80 8.61 -3.58
C ALA A 190 11.12 9.28 -4.94
N ASN A 191 12.22 8.87 -5.55
CA ASN A 191 12.62 9.30 -6.89
C ASN A 191 12.12 8.31 -7.95
N LEU A 192 11.09 8.66 -8.71
CA LEU A 192 10.54 7.84 -9.80
C LEU A 192 10.84 8.45 -11.18
N LYS A 193 11.91 9.25 -11.31
CA LYS A 193 12.31 9.83 -12.59
C LYS A 193 12.42 8.77 -13.66
N LYS A 194 11.72 8.99 -14.79
CA LYS A 194 11.76 8.10 -15.96
C LYS A 194 11.39 6.63 -15.65
N ALA A 195 10.76 6.35 -14.51
CA ALA A 195 10.24 5.02 -14.21
C ALA A 195 9.08 4.67 -15.14
N ILE A 196 8.81 3.38 -15.35
CA ILE A 196 7.72 2.89 -16.20
C ILE A 196 6.67 2.22 -15.32
N LEU A 197 5.52 2.86 -15.13
CA LEU A 197 4.43 2.39 -14.27
C LEU A 197 3.19 1.91 -15.03
N THR A 198 3.27 1.67 -16.34
CA THR A 198 2.12 1.24 -17.16
C THR A 198 1.37 0.08 -16.50
N ASP A 199 0.05 0.19 -16.37
CA ASP A 199 -0.84 -0.77 -15.70
C ASP A 199 -0.56 -1.02 -14.21
N ALA A 200 0.31 -0.25 -13.55
CA ALA A 200 0.59 -0.41 -12.13
C ALA A 200 -0.58 0.07 -11.27
N ASN A 201 -0.89 -0.67 -10.20
CA ASN A 201 -1.93 -0.28 -9.26
C ASN A 201 -1.36 0.59 -8.13
N ILE A 202 -1.58 1.89 -8.21
CA ILE A 202 -1.10 2.86 -7.20
C ILE A 202 -2.19 3.28 -6.18
N TYR A 203 -3.29 2.52 -6.07
CA TYR A 203 -4.41 2.91 -5.24
C TYR A 203 -4.03 3.02 -3.75
N GLY A 204 -4.26 4.20 -3.17
CA GLY A 204 -3.94 4.48 -1.77
C GLY A 204 -2.45 4.59 -1.45
N ALA A 205 -1.57 4.58 -2.46
CA ALA A 205 -0.15 4.85 -2.24
C ALA A 205 0.06 6.28 -1.72
N ASN A 206 0.94 6.45 -0.73
CA ASN A 206 1.36 7.77 -0.29
C ASN A 206 2.41 8.31 -1.27
N ILE A 207 2.02 9.24 -2.13
CA ILE A 207 2.87 9.82 -3.18
C ILE A 207 3.30 11.27 -2.87
N GLN A 208 3.33 11.65 -1.60
CA GLN A 208 3.83 12.97 -1.20
C GLN A 208 5.30 13.13 -1.62
N ASN A 209 5.67 14.30 -2.13
CA ASN A 209 7.05 14.63 -2.51
C ASN A 209 7.72 13.66 -3.51
N VAL A 210 6.96 12.86 -4.25
CA VAL A 210 7.52 11.94 -5.25
C VAL A 210 7.97 12.71 -6.48
N ASP A 211 9.19 12.43 -6.95
CA ASP A 211 9.68 12.97 -8.21
C ASP A 211 9.31 12.06 -9.38
N PHE A 212 8.23 12.39 -10.08
CA PHE A 212 7.77 11.66 -11.26
C PHE A 212 8.37 12.18 -12.59
N ASN A 213 9.38 13.06 -12.58
CA ASN A 213 9.82 13.73 -13.81
C ASN A 213 10.18 12.74 -14.94
N GLY A 214 9.41 12.80 -16.02
CA GLY A 214 9.57 11.95 -17.20
C GLY A 214 9.16 10.49 -17.02
N ALA A 215 8.54 10.10 -15.89
CA ALA A 215 7.97 8.77 -15.69
C ALA A 215 6.85 8.48 -16.71
N ILE A 216 6.60 7.21 -17.02
CA ILE A 216 5.41 6.75 -17.73
C ILE A 216 4.42 6.28 -16.66
N MET A 217 3.25 6.88 -16.60
CA MET A 217 2.25 6.67 -15.55
C MET A 217 1.40 5.40 -15.82
N PRO A 218 0.54 4.96 -14.88
CA PRO A 218 -0.30 3.78 -15.05
C PRO A 218 -1.21 3.78 -16.29
N ASP A 219 -1.65 4.95 -16.74
CA ASP A 219 -2.43 5.14 -17.97
C ASP A 219 -1.59 5.06 -19.26
N GLY A 220 -0.27 4.90 -19.14
CA GLY A 220 0.67 4.88 -20.27
C GLY A 220 1.16 6.26 -20.71
N GLU A 221 0.66 7.34 -20.12
CA GLU A 221 1.07 8.71 -20.46
C GLU A 221 2.35 9.11 -19.74
N ARG A 222 3.18 9.94 -20.38
CA ARG A 222 4.37 10.47 -19.74
C ARG A 222 3.99 11.59 -18.77
N TYR A 223 4.43 11.48 -17.51
CA TYR A 223 4.31 12.54 -16.52
C TYR A 223 5.01 13.80 -17.02
N LYS A 224 4.23 14.88 -17.11
CA LYS A 224 4.70 16.23 -17.39
C LYS A 224 4.55 17.00 -16.09
N PRO A 225 5.65 17.49 -15.47
CA PRO A 225 5.51 18.39 -14.33
C PRO A 225 4.71 19.61 -14.80
N GLU A 226 3.74 20.05 -13.99
CA GLU A 226 3.17 21.38 -14.18
C GLU A 226 4.34 22.36 -14.13
N ALA A 227 4.56 23.11 -15.22
CA ALA A 227 5.62 24.10 -15.26
C ALA A 227 5.46 25.00 -14.03
N SER A 228 6.52 25.12 -13.23
CA SER A 228 6.54 26.01 -12.07
C SER A 228 6.29 27.44 -12.57
N ASN A 229 5.04 27.90 -12.51
CA ASN A 229 4.69 29.29 -12.75
C ASN A 229 5.09 30.10 -11.52
N SER A 230 6.40 30.36 -11.40
CA SER A 230 6.96 31.38 -10.54
C SER A 230 6.93 32.74 -11.26
N GLN A 231 5.73 33.31 -11.46
CA GLN A 231 5.57 34.75 -11.71
C GLN A 231 4.31 35.30 -11.03
N PRO A 232 4.39 36.47 -10.36
CA PRO A 232 3.27 37.05 -9.62
C PRO A 232 2.17 37.53 -10.58
N ARG A 233 0.93 37.14 -10.31
CA ARG A 233 -0.27 37.47 -11.10
C ARG A 233 -0.40 38.98 -11.36
N LYS A 234 -0.35 39.39 -12.63
CA LYS A 234 -1.04 40.59 -13.10
C LYS A 234 -2.41 40.18 -13.63
N GLN A 235 -3.43 40.86 -13.14
CA GLN A 235 -4.81 40.80 -13.63
C GLN A 235 -4.86 41.32 -15.06
N ASP A 236 -5.41 40.55 -16.01
CA ASP A 236 -6.51 41.03 -16.85
C ASP A 236 -7.15 39.95 -17.75
N ALA A 237 -8.49 40.02 -17.78
CA ALA A 237 -9.47 39.64 -18.80
C ALA A 237 -9.43 38.29 -19.58
N SER A 238 -10.38 37.43 -19.19
CA SER A 238 -11.33 36.61 -20.00
C SER A 238 -10.84 35.55 -21.02
N LEU A 239 -11.04 34.27 -20.66
CA LEU A 239 -11.56 33.12 -21.46
C LEU A 239 -11.84 31.93 -20.49
N PRO A 240 -12.67 30.92 -20.84
CA PRO A 240 -13.69 30.34 -19.96
C PRO A 240 -13.16 29.47 -18.80
N THR A 241 -13.93 29.52 -17.72
CA THR A 241 -13.73 28.91 -16.40
C THR A 241 -13.23 27.46 -16.44
N GLN A 242 -12.00 27.23 -15.96
CA GLN A 242 -11.62 25.95 -15.35
C GLN A 242 -12.65 25.61 -14.28
N ILE A 243 -13.44 24.55 -14.45
CA ILE A 243 -14.27 24.02 -13.37
C ILE A 243 -13.31 23.42 -12.33
N SER A 244 -12.87 24.25 -11.38
CA SER A 244 -12.18 23.77 -10.20
C SER A 244 -13.12 22.84 -9.45
N MET A 245 -12.73 21.56 -9.32
CA MET A 245 -13.54 20.57 -8.62
C MET A 245 -13.53 20.84 -7.09
N THR A 246 -14.35 21.76 -6.61
CA THR A 246 -14.59 22.04 -5.19
C THR A 246 -15.39 20.92 -4.52
N ARG A 247 -14.86 20.41 -3.40
CA ARG A 247 -15.54 19.50 -2.45
C ARG A 247 -15.90 20.29 -1.19
N LYS A 248 -17.18 20.34 -0.83
CA LYS A 248 -17.66 21.00 0.40
C LYS A 248 -18.42 20.00 1.28
N VAL A 249 -18.08 19.97 2.57
CA VAL A 249 -18.81 19.18 3.56
C VAL A 249 -20.05 19.95 3.99
N ILE A 250 -21.20 19.28 4.02
CA ILE A 250 -22.47 19.84 4.52
C ILE A 250 -22.76 19.23 5.90
N ARG A 251 -23.14 20.11 6.84
CA ARG A 251 -23.52 19.75 8.21
C ARG A 251 -24.71 20.58 8.68
N THR A 252 -25.56 19.98 9.50
CA THR A 252 -26.68 20.63 10.18
C THR A 252 -26.95 19.95 11.52
N GLU A 253 -27.39 20.73 12.52
CA GLU A 253 -27.82 20.24 13.84
C GLU A 253 -29.24 19.66 13.80
N ASN A 254 -29.99 19.91 12.72
CA ASN A 254 -31.37 19.46 12.54
C ASN A 254 -31.49 18.04 11.94
N ALA A 255 -30.36 17.34 11.78
CA ALA A 255 -30.31 15.94 11.36
C ALA A 255 -29.25 15.19 12.21
N PRO A 256 -29.33 13.86 12.32
CA PRO A 256 -28.43 13.08 13.16
C PRO A 256 -26.97 13.29 12.78
N ALA A 257 -26.11 13.36 13.80
CA ALA A 257 -24.68 13.31 13.58
C ALA A 257 -24.27 11.96 12.98
N PRO A 258 -23.25 11.90 12.11
CA PRO A 258 -22.76 10.64 11.58
C PRO A 258 -22.33 9.67 12.70
N VAL A 259 -22.81 8.43 12.64
CA VAL A 259 -22.48 7.38 13.62
C VAL A 259 -21.20 6.61 13.27
N GLY A 260 -20.48 7.04 12.24
CA GLY A 260 -19.25 6.43 11.73
C GLY A 260 -18.40 7.42 10.91
N PRO A 261 -17.37 6.96 10.18
CA PRO A 261 -16.42 7.83 9.47
C PRO A 261 -16.98 8.39 8.14
N TYR A 262 -18.16 9.02 8.17
CA TYR A 262 -18.82 9.67 7.04
C TYR A 262 -19.38 11.05 7.45
N ASN A 263 -19.83 11.86 6.48
CA ASN A 263 -20.50 13.15 6.75
C ASN A 263 -21.96 13.07 6.30
N GLN A 264 -22.82 13.97 6.82
CA GLN A 264 -24.24 14.03 6.44
C GLN A 264 -24.44 14.21 4.93
N ALA A 265 -23.68 15.12 4.31
CA ALA A 265 -23.59 15.19 2.85
C ALA A 265 -22.27 15.80 2.36
N ILE A 266 -21.96 15.54 1.09
CA ILE A 266 -20.85 16.17 0.35
C ILE A 266 -21.42 16.86 -0.89
N ALA A 267 -21.15 18.15 -1.03
CA ALA A 267 -21.33 18.85 -2.29
C ALA A 267 -20.05 18.74 -3.14
N ALA A 268 -20.19 18.27 -4.37
CA ALA A 268 -19.12 18.12 -5.35
C ALA A 268 -19.36 19.01 -6.56
N SER A 269 -18.31 19.24 -7.36
CA SER A 269 -18.40 20.19 -8.48
C SER A 269 -19.35 19.75 -9.59
N GLY A 270 -19.99 20.77 -10.19
CA GLY A 270 -21.21 20.59 -10.97
C GLY A 270 -22.48 20.58 -10.12
N GLN A 271 -22.43 21.09 -8.88
CA GLN A 271 -23.59 21.29 -8.00
C GLN A 271 -24.33 19.99 -7.61
N MET A 272 -23.63 18.84 -7.59
CA MET A 272 -24.18 17.59 -7.07
C MET A 272 -24.01 17.51 -5.54
N ILE A 273 -25.06 17.10 -4.85
CA ILE A 273 -25.10 16.87 -3.40
C ILE A 273 -25.33 15.39 -3.16
N PHE A 274 -24.40 14.73 -2.47
CA PHE A 274 -24.50 13.33 -2.07
C PHE A 274 -24.85 13.27 -0.60
N VAL A 275 -26.09 12.87 -0.29
CA VAL A 275 -26.60 12.75 1.09
C VAL A 275 -26.40 11.31 1.56
N ALA A 276 -25.81 11.12 2.74
CA ALA A 276 -25.65 9.80 3.34
C ALA A 276 -27.00 9.22 3.79
N GLY A 277 -27.07 7.89 3.90
CA GLY A 277 -28.25 7.19 4.40
C GLY A 277 -28.71 7.73 5.75
N GLN A 278 -29.99 8.11 5.80
CA GLN A 278 -30.64 8.63 7.00
C GLN A 278 -31.52 7.55 7.62
N ILE A 279 -31.44 7.46 8.95
CA ILE A 279 -32.25 6.58 9.80
C ILE A 279 -33.03 7.41 10.82
N ALA A 280 -34.03 6.81 11.46
CA ALA A 280 -34.98 7.49 12.36
C ALA A 280 -34.41 7.80 13.77
N ILE A 281 -33.26 8.48 13.84
CA ILE A 281 -32.71 9.01 15.10
C ILE A 281 -33.28 10.40 15.37
N ASP A 282 -33.78 10.68 16.57
CA ASP A 282 -34.09 12.05 16.94
C ASP A 282 -32.78 12.81 17.29
N PRO A 283 -32.42 13.87 16.54
CA PRO A 283 -31.13 14.55 16.70
C PRO A 283 -30.95 15.22 18.08
N ARG A 284 -32.03 15.46 18.84
CA ARG A 284 -31.97 16.08 20.16
C ARG A 284 -31.55 15.10 21.25
N ILE A 285 -31.95 13.84 21.12
CA ILE A 285 -31.68 12.78 22.10
C ILE A 285 -30.61 11.78 21.62
N GLY A 286 -30.34 11.74 20.31
CA GLY A 286 -29.32 10.88 19.71
C GLY A 286 -29.68 9.39 19.68
N ASP A 287 -30.96 9.05 19.84
CA ASP A 287 -31.46 7.68 19.84
C ASP A 287 -32.62 7.48 18.85
N ILE A 288 -32.91 6.22 18.51
CA ILE A 288 -34.00 5.88 17.59
C ILE A 288 -35.35 6.26 18.21
N VAL A 289 -36.18 6.89 17.39
CA VAL A 289 -37.59 7.09 17.69
C VAL A 289 -38.44 6.14 16.86
N TYR A 290 -39.46 5.56 17.50
CA TYR A 290 -40.41 4.59 16.92
C TYR A 290 -39.75 3.27 16.51
N THR A 291 -39.79 2.26 17.38
CA THR A 291 -39.10 0.97 17.12
C THR A 291 -39.89 0.01 16.24
N ASP A 292 -41.18 0.21 16.08
CA ASP A 292 -42.15 -0.72 15.48
C ASP A 292 -43.10 -0.05 14.47
N ASP A 293 -42.90 1.22 14.12
CA ASP A 293 -43.70 1.95 13.14
C ASP A 293 -42.83 2.48 12.00
N VAL A 294 -42.84 1.76 10.88
CA VAL A 294 -42.06 2.10 9.69
C VAL A 294 -42.51 3.41 9.04
N ALA A 295 -43.80 3.79 9.15
CA ALA A 295 -44.29 5.03 8.58
C ALA A 295 -43.74 6.22 9.37
N LYS A 296 -43.74 6.13 10.72
CA LYS A 296 -43.14 7.14 11.58
C LYS A 296 -41.63 7.25 11.41
N GLN A 297 -40.94 6.11 11.27
CA GLN A 297 -39.52 6.14 10.94
C GLN A 297 -39.27 6.79 9.58
N THR A 298 -40.09 6.50 8.56
CA THR A 298 -39.97 7.12 7.24
C THR A 298 -40.19 8.63 7.32
N GLU A 299 -41.19 9.10 8.08
CA GLU A 299 -41.42 10.53 8.29
C GLU A 299 -40.20 11.24 8.89
N GLN A 300 -39.57 10.61 9.89
CA GLN A 300 -38.35 11.12 10.52
C GLN A 300 -37.16 11.14 9.54
N VAL A 301 -36.97 10.07 8.77
CA VAL A 301 -35.92 9.96 7.74
C VAL A 301 -36.08 11.07 6.69
N MET A 302 -37.29 11.31 6.21
CA MET A 302 -37.56 12.37 5.23
C MET A 302 -37.28 13.76 5.82
N ALA A 303 -37.63 14.01 7.09
CA ALA A 303 -37.28 15.28 7.75
C ALA A 303 -35.76 15.50 7.85
N HIS A 304 -34.97 14.44 8.06
CA HIS A 304 -33.50 14.54 8.04
C HIS A 304 -32.95 14.89 6.66
N LEU A 305 -33.47 14.23 5.62
CA LEU A 305 -33.07 14.52 4.25
C LEU A 305 -33.39 15.98 3.90
N GLU A 306 -34.56 16.48 4.29
CA GLU A 306 -34.94 17.89 4.09
C GLU A 306 -33.98 18.85 4.80
N ALA A 307 -33.63 18.57 6.05
CA ALA A 307 -32.71 19.40 6.82
C ALA A 307 -31.30 19.45 6.19
N ILE A 308 -30.81 18.32 5.68
CA ILE A 308 -29.49 18.24 5.04
C ILE A 308 -29.51 18.91 3.66
N LEU A 309 -30.55 18.67 2.87
CA LEU A 309 -30.74 19.33 1.57
C LEU A 309 -30.82 20.85 1.75
N SER A 310 -31.60 21.32 2.72
CA SER A 310 -31.74 22.76 3.03
C SER A 310 -30.40 23.37 3.43
N ALA A 311 -29.60 22.69 4.26
CA ALA A 311 -28.26 23.14 4.64
C ALA A 311 -27.27 23.16 3.45
N ALA A 312 -27.52 22.35 2.42
CA ALA A 312 -26.80 22.36 1.16
C ALA A 312 -27.32 23.41 0.15
N GLY A 313 -28.43 24.09 0.44
CA GLY A 313 -29.09 25.01 -0.48
C GLY A 313 -30.00 24.34 -1.52
N ALA A 314 -30.44 23.10 -1.26
CA ALA A 314 -31.31 22.29 -2.10
C ALA A 314 -32.69 22.05 -1.46
N LYS A 315 -33.63 21.56 -2.28
CA LYS A 315 -34.96 21.08 -1.88
C LYS A 315 -35.19 19.67 -2.44
N PHE A 316 -36.31 19.04 -2.07
CA PHE A 316 -36.67 17.73 -2.65
C PHE A 316 -36.82 17.75 -4.18
N GLU A 317 -37.26 18.88 -4.76
CA GLU A 317 -37.32 19.09 -6.22
C GLU A 317 -35.95 18.97 -6.91
N ASN A 318 -34.85 19.16 -6.18
CA ASN A 318 -33.49 19.01 -6.71
C ASN A 318 -33.00 17.56 -6.67
N VAL A 319 -33.71 16.65 -6.00
CA VAL A 319 -33.28 15.26 -5.87
C VAL A 319 -33.48 14.55 -7.21
N VAL A 320 -32.41 13.92 -7.69
CA VAL A 320 -32.39 13.16 -8.96
C VAL A 320 -32.38 11.66 -8.74
N LYS A 321 -31.94 11.20 -7.56
CA LYS A 321 -31.92 9.79 -7.18
C LYS A 321 -32.18 9.57 -5.70
N THR A 322 -32.93 8.51 -5.38
CA THR A 322 -33.05 7.97 -4.02
C THR A 322 -32.75 6.46 -4.00
N THR A 323 -32.23 5.99 -2.86
CA THR A 323 -32.12 4.56 -2.55
C THR A 323 -32.85 4.30 -1.25
N VAL A 324 -33.84 3.40 -1.28
CA VAL A 324 -34.66 3.03 -0.11
C VAL A 324 -34.29 1.62 0.31
N PHE A 325 -33.84 1.46 1.55
CA PHE A 325 -33.56 0.16 2.16
C PHE A 325 -34.64 -0.16 3.19
N LEU A 326 -35.24 -1.34 3.09
CA LEU A 326 -36.27 -1.82 4.02
C LEU A 326 -35.79 -3.08 4.73
N LYS A 327 -36.15 -3.22 6.00
CA LYS A 327 -35.94 -4.47 6.76
C LYS A 327 -36.92 -5.57 6.34
N ASP A 328 -38.13 -5.20 5.93
CA ASP A 328 -39.19 -6.09 5.47
C ASP A 328 -39.94 -5.45 4.30
N MET A 329 -40.03 -6.13 3.16
CA MET A 329 -40.73 -5.62 1.97
C MET A 329 -42.25 -5.50 2.17
N ASN A 330 -42.82 -6.13 3.20
CA ASN A 330 -44.23 -5.93 3.54
C ASN A 330 -44.53 -4.47 3.94
N ASP A 331 -43.52 -3.71 4.38
CA ASP A 331 -43.63 -2.29 4.72
C ASP A 331 -43.64 -1.35 3.50
N PHE A 332 -43.45 -1.88 2.29
CA PHE A 332 -43.32 -1.10 1.06
C PHE A 332 -44.48 -0.13 0.84
N ALA A 333 -45.73 -0.55 1.09
CA ALA A 333 -46.90 0.30 0.92
C ALA A 333 -46.91 1.48 1.90
N ALA A 334 -46.53 1.24 3.16
CA ALA A 334 -46.49 2.26 4.20
C ALA A 334 -45.40 3.31 3.93
N VAL A 335 -44.20 2.86 3.54
CA VAL A 335 -43.09 3.75 3.16
C VAL A 335 -43.46 4.60 1.95
N ASN A 336 -44.09 4.01 0.93
CA ASN A 336 -44.52 4.74 -0.27
C ASN A 336 -45.58 5.81 0.03
N ALA A 337 -46.50 5.53 0.95
CA ALA A 337 -47.53 6.49 1.34
C ALA A 337 -46.92 7.75 2.00
N VAL A 338 -45.81 7.61 2.72
CA VAL A 338 -45.06 8.75 3.27
C VAL A 338 -44.20 9.40 2.19
N TYR A 339 -43.47 8.62 1.40
CA TYR A 339 -42.59 9.08 0.33
C TYR A 339 -43.33 9.97 -0.68
N ALA A 340 -44.55 9.59 -1.08
CA ALA A 340 -45.39 10.34 -2.01
C ALA A 340 -45.83 11.72 -1.50
N LYS A 341 -45.65 12.03 -0.21
CA LYS A 341 -45.89 13.37 0.34
C LYS A 341 -44.78 14.37 -0.03
N TYR A 342 -43.60 13.88 -0.40
CA TYR A 342 -42.40 14.70 -0.65
C TYR A 342 -42.00 14.77 -2.13
N PHE A 343 -42.43 13.79 -2.93
CA PHE A 343 -42.14 13.73 -4.36
C PHE A 343 -43.43 13.64 -5.17
N ASP A 344 -43.66 14.63 -6.02
CA ASP A 344 -44.71 14.58 -7.03
C ASP A 344 -44.42 13.44 -8.02
N ALA A 345 -45.46 12.70 -8.43
CA ALA A 345 -45.30 11.53 -9.30
C ALA A 345 -44.71 11.89 -10.67
N GLU A 346 -44.95 13.11 -11.18
CA GLU A 346 -44.46 13.56 -12.48
C GLU A 346 -42.98 13.98 -12.44
N THR A 347 -42.46 14.32 -11.27
CA THR A 347 -41.08 14.81 -11.08
C THR A 347 -40.27 13.98 -10.08
N ALA A 348 -40.77 12.80 -9.72
CA ALA A 348 -40.12 11.95 -8.74
C ALA A 348 -38.73 11.50 -9.23
N PRO A 349 -37.73 11.42 -8.34
CA PRO A 349 -36.37 11.01 -8.69
C PRO A 349 -36.32 9.55 -9.14
N ALA A 350 -35.26 9.19 -9.86
CA ALA A 350 -34.94 7.79 -10.11
C ALA A 350 -34.78 7.05 -8.77
N ARG A 351 -35.38 5.88 -8.62
CA ARG A 351 -35.43 5.18 -7.33
C ARG A 351 -34.99 3.73 -7.44
N ALA A 352 -34.19 3.29 -6.47
CA ALA A 352 -34.02 1.88 -6.12
C ALA A 352 -34.66 1.61 -4.75
N CYS A 353 -35.35 0.48 -4.60
CA CYS A 353 -35.91 0.02 -3.33
C CYS A 353 -35.52 -1.43 -3.12
N VAL A 354 -34.88 -1.75 -2.00
CA VAL A 354 -34.32 -3.08 -1.71
C VAL A 354 -34.65 -3.51 -0.29
N GLU A 355 -34.94 -4.80 -0.12
CA GLU A 355 -34.99 -5.43 1.19
C GLU A 355 -33.58 -5.84 1.61
N VAL A 356 -33.23 -5.63 2.88
CA VAL A 356 -31.94 -6.01 3.46
C VAL A 356 -32.13 -6.82 4.74
N SER A 357 -31.19 -7.71 5.02
CA SER A 357 -31.27 -8.59 6.20
C SER A 357 -31.18 -7.85 7.54
N ARG A 358 -30.56 -6.66 7.56
CA ARG A 358 -30.45 -5.81 8.75
C ARG A 358 -30.03 -4.38 8.37
N LEU A 359 -30.61 -3.40 9.06
CA LEU A 359 -30.23 -1.98 8.97
C LEU A 359 -29.45 -1.52 10.22
N PRO A 360 -28.65 -0.44 10.12
CA PRO A 360 -27.96 0.14 11.26
C PRO A 360 -28.91 0.40 12.43
N LYS A 361 -28.49 0.03 13.65
CA LYS A 361 -29.28 0.20 14.88
C LYS A 361 -30.64 -0.51 14.86
N ASP A 362 -30.85 -1.49 13.96
CA ASP A 362 -32.07 -2.29 13.85
C ASP A 362 -33.34 -1.52 13.45
N VAL A 363 -33.19 -0.34 12.82
CA VAL A 363 -34.30 0.40 12.22
C VAL A 363 -34.99 -0.38 11.10
N LEU A 364 -36.17 0.08 10.71
CA LEU A 364 -37.02 -0.55 9.69
C LEU A 364 -36.77 0.01 8.28
N VAL A 365 -36.29 1.26 8.20
CA VAL A 365 -36.03 1.96 6.93
C VAL A 365 -34.78 2.84 7.00
N GLU A 366 -34.02 2.88 5.91
CA GLU A 366 -32.93 3.82 5.65
C GLU A 366 -33.08 4.39 4.24
N ILE A 367 -32.90 5.71 4.07
CA ILE A 367 -33.00 6.36 2.75
C ILE A 367 -31.80 7.29 2.53
N ASP A 368 -31.17 7.16 1.36
CA ASP A 368 -30.19 8.11 0.85
C ASP A 368 -30.72 8.86 -0.39
N CYS A 369 -30.05 9.97 -0.74
CA CYS A 369 -30.37 10.68 -1.97
C CYS A 369 -29.19 11.42 -2.61
N ILE A 370 -29.32 11.67 -3.91
CA ILE A 370 -28.45 12.56 -4.67
C ILE A 370 -29.31 13.70 -5.22
N ALA A 371 -28.85 14.94 -5.03
CA ALA A 371 -29.50 16.14 -5.57
C ALA A 371 -28.56 16.95 -6.47
N VAL A 372 -29.13 17.79 -7.33
CA VAL A 372 -28.42 18.71 -8.23
C VAL A 372 -29.02 20.11 -8.09
N ILE A 373 -28.20 21.10 -7.75
CA ILE A 373 -28.59 22.52 -7.58
C ILE A 373 -28.12 23.43 -8.70
#